data_AF-A0A518AQP7-F1
#
_entry.id   AF-A0A518AQP7-F1
#
_cell.length_a   1.000
_cell.length_b   1.000
_cell.length_c   1.000
_cell.angle_alpha   90.00
_cell.angle_beta   90.00
_cell.angle_gamma   90.00
#
_symmetry.space_group_name_H-M   'P 1'
#
loop_
_entity.id
_entity.type
_entity.pdbx_description
1 polymer ?
#
loop_
_entity_poly.entity_id
_entity_poly.type
_entity_poly.pdbx_seq_one_letter_code
_entity_poly.pdbx_strand_id
1 'polypeptide(L)'
;MLLAQFLSFGRTSAATAQEFGYKVKQFELERLGSVEYAQWQHPQETQKSITQPIVDAVKQFVREGDLVIDIGAHTGDTTVPMALAAGASGLCLAFEPNPFVFKILSANAGLNPEKTNIRPHNFAATEKPGEFVFHYTDGNYCNGGFKSQQKWPLFRRRHPLTVAGAQSLRPAEDRVPRVA
;
A
#
# COMPACT_ATOMS: atom_id res chain seq x y z
N MET A 1 -4.50 23.46 53.97
CA MET A 1 -4.44 22.11 53.38
C MET A 1 -5.48 22.01 52.27
N LEU A 2 -5.06 22.05 51.00
CA LEU A 2 -5.92 21.71 49.86
C LEU A 2 -5.14 20.70 49.01
N LEU A 3 -5.61 19.45 48.99
CA LEU A 3 -4.94 18.32 48.35
C LEU A 3 -5.39 18.28 46.88
N ALA A 4 -4.49 18.58 45.95
CA ALA A 4 -4.74 18.38 44.53
C ALA A 4 -4.59 16.89 44.20
N GLN A 5 -5.69 16.22 43.83
CA GLN A 5 -5.65 14.87 43.27
C GLN A 5 -5.12 14.93 41.84
N PHE A 6 -3.87 14.55 41.63
CA PHE A 6 -3.36 14.19 40.32
C PHE A 6 -3.96 12.84 39.92
N LEU A 7 -4.97 12.87 39.04
CA LEU A 7 -5.35 11.69 38.27
C LEU A 7 -4.22 11.40 37.28
N SER A 8 -3.35 10.48 37.67
CA SER A 8 -2.40 9.83 36.76
C SER A 8 -3.23 9.10 35.69
N PHE A 9 -3.33 9.69 34.50
CA PHE A 9 -3.71 8.94 33.30
C PHE A 9 -2.62 7.88 33.09
N GLY A 10 -2.95 6.64 33.46
CA GLY A 10 -2.11 5.49 33.13
C GLY A 10 -1.85 5.49 31.63
N ARG A 11 -0.57 5.52 31.25
CA ARG A 11 -0.14 5.19 29.90
C ARG A 11 -0.58 3.74 29.64
N THR A 12 -1.73 3.55 29.00
CA THR A 12 -2.02 2.28 28.33
C THR A 12 -0.90 2.07 27.33
N SER A 13 -0.06 1.05 27.52
CA SER A 13 0.93 0.69 26.51
C SER A 13 0.17 0.48 25.20
N ALA A 14 0.50 1.27 24.18
CA ALA A 14 0.07 0.97 22.83
C ALA A 14 0.68 -0.40 22.52
N ALA A 15 -0.16 -1.43 22.37
CA ALA A 15 0.30 -2.69 21.83
C ALA A 15 0.99 -2.37 20.49
N THR A 16 2.28 -2.66 20.39
CA THR A 16 3.05 -2.47 19.16
C THR A 16 2.44 -3.36 18.10
N ALA A 17 1.99 -2.78 16.99
CA ALA A 17 1.45 -3.53 15.86
C ALA A 17 2.44 -4.61 15.43
N GLN A 18 1.93 -5.81 15.19
CA GLN A 18 2.75 -6.92 14.75
C GLN A 18 3.00 -6.83 13.25
N GLU A 19 4.25 -7.00 12.83
CA GLU A 19 4.58 -7.19 11.42
C GLU A 19 4.41 -8.66 11.01
N PHE A 20 3.88 -8.87 9.80
CA PHE A 20 3.72 -10.19 9.20
C PHE A 20 4.52 -10.25 7.91
N GLY A 21 5.26 -11.35 7.72
CA GLY A 21 5.99 -11.62 6.48
C GLY A 21 5.06 -12.07 5.34
N TYR A 22 5.66 -12.57 4.27
CA TYR A 22 4.94 -13.14 3.13
C TYR A 22 5.43 -14.54 2.79
N LYS A 23 4.60 -15.28 2.04
CA LYS A 23 5.01 -16.48 1.31
C LYS A 23 4.86 -16.21 -0.18
N VAL A 24 5.86 -16.59 -0.97
CA VAL A 24 5.74 -16.50 -2.42
C VAL A 24 4.78 -17.60 -2.90
N LYS A 25 3.76 -17.20 -3.66
CA LYS A 25 2.88 -18.07 -4.43
C LYS A 25 3.27 -17.94 -5.90
N GLN A 26 3.23 -19.05 -6.62
CA GLN A 26 3.44 -19.09 -8.05
C GLN A 26 2.11 -19.39 -8.75
N PHE A 27 1.83 -18.69 -9.84
CA PHE A 27 0.65 -18.87 -10.68
C PHE A 27 1.10 -19.10 -12.12
N GLU A 28 0.55 -20.11 -12.77
CA GLU A 28 0.81 -20.40 -14.18
C GLU A 28 -0.24 -19.73 -15.05
N LEU A 29 0.19 -18.80 -15.90
CA LEU A 29 -0.66 -18.07 -16.83
C LEU A 29 -0.39 -18.55 -18.26
N GLU A 30 -1.45 -18.79 -19.04
CA GLU A 30 -1.35 -19.35 -20.40
C GLU A 30 -0.41 -18.58 -21.34
N ARG A 31 -0.37 -17.25 -21.24
CA ARG A 31 0.42 -16.38 -22.15
C ARG A 31 1.66 -15.78 -21.52
N LEU A 32 1.74 -15.80 -20.19
CA LEU A 32 2.83 -15.16 -19.45
C LEU A 32 3.71 -16.19 -18.72
N GLY A 33 3.32 -17.45 -18.68
CA GLY A 33 4.00 -18.49 -17.91
C GLY A 33 3.90 -18.24 -16.40
N SER A 34 4.95 -18.62 -15.69
CA SER A 34 5.03 -18.48 -14.24
C SER A 34 5.07 -17.02 -13.80
N VAL A 35 4.18 -16.67 -12.87
CA VAL A 35 4.10 -15.38 -12.19
C VAL A 35 4.15 -15.60 -10.69
N GLU A 36 5.04 -14.87 -10.02
CA GLU A 36 5.21 -14.93 -8.57
C GLU A 36 4.47 -13.79 -7.86
N TYR A 37 3.97 -14.06 -6.65
CA TYR A 37 3.30 -13.09 -5.80
C TYR A 37 3.61 -13.33 -4.32
N ALA A 38 4.09 -12.31 -3.62
CA ALA A 38 4.23 -12.26 -2.18
C ALA A 38 2.85 -12.20 -1.51
N GLN A 39 2.33 -13.36 -1.10
CA GLN A 39 1.12 -13.45 -0.29
C GLN A 39 1.44 -13.02 1.15
N TRP A 40 0.91 -11.87 1.55
CA TRP A 40 1.02 -11.40 2.93
C TRP A 40 0.37 -12.42 3.89
N GLN A 41 1.06 -12.70 5.00
CA GLN A 41 0.62 -13.65 6.02
C GLN A 41 -0.21 -13.01 7.14
N HIS A 42 -0.70 -11.79 6.92
CA HIS A 42 -1.58 -11.14 7.87
C HIS A 42 -2.88 -11.95 8.05
N PRO A 43 -3.37 -12.20 9.29
CA PRO A 43 -4.54 -13.06 9.53
C PRO A 43 -5.85 -12.59 8.90
N GLN A 44 -5.97 -11.29 8.64
CA GLN A 44 -7.14 -10.68 7.98
C GLN A 44 -6.93 -10.46 6.47
N GLU A 45 -5.78 -10.82 5.92
CA GLU A 45 -5.55 -10.70 4.49
C GLU A 45 -6.26 -11.82 3.72
N THR A 46 -6.79 -11.47 2.55
CA THR A 46 -7.43 -12.43 1.65
C THR A 46 -6.39 -13.16 0.79
N GLN A 47 -6.66 -14.43 0.48
CA GLN A 47 -5.82 -15.19 -0.45
C GLN A 47 -5.94 -14.61 -1.85
N LYS A 48 -4.81 -14.21 -2.43
CA LYS A 48 -4.76 -13.67 -3.79
C LYS A 48 -4.57 -14.77 -4.82
N SER A 49 -5.08 -14.51 -6.01
CA SER A 49 -4.93 -15.36 -7.20
C SER A 49 -4.68 -14.47 -8.39
N ILE A 50 -3.59 -14.71 -9.12
CA ILE A 50 -3.31 -14.04 -10.39
C ILE A 50 -3.63 -15.03 -11.50
N THR A 51 -4.52 -14.65 -12.41
CA THR A 51 -5.00 -15.54 -13.48
C THR A 51 -4.95 -14.83 -14.82
N GLN A 52 -4.86 -15.61 -15.91
CA GLN A 52 -4.86 -15.05 -17.27
C GLN A 52 -6.11 -14.19 -17.55
N PRO A 53 -7.34 -14.59 -17.15
CA PRO A 53 -8.52 -13.75 -17.33
C PRO A 53 -8.45 -12.40 -16.62
N ILE A 54 -7.83 -12.31 -15.44
CA ILE A 54 -7.66 -11.03 -14.73
C ILE A 54 -6.74 -10.11 -15.54
N VAL A 55 -5.61 -10.62 -16.02
CA VAL A 55 -4.67 -9.83 -16.85
C VAL A 55 -5.33 -9.42 -18.17
N ASP A 56 -6.08 -10.32 -18.80
CA ASP A 56 -6.79 -10.04 -20.06
C ASP A 56 -7.88 -8.96 -19.90
N ALA A 57 -8.59 -8.96 -18.77
CA ALA A 57 -9.56 -7.92 -18.46
C ALA A 57 -8.88 -6.55 -18.33
N VAL A 58 -7.71 -6.48 -17.70
CA VAL A 58 -6.92 -5.23 -17.62
C VAL A 58 -6.40 -4.81 -18.99
N LYS A 59 -6.01 -5.76 -19.86
CA LYS A 59 -5.57 -5.49 -21.25
C LYS A 59 -6.63 -4.84 -22.15
N GLN A 60 -7.90 -4.81 -21.72
CA GLN A 60 -8.93 -4.03 -22.41
C GLN A 60 -8.71 -2.51 -22.28
N PHE A 61 -7.97 -2.08 -21.25
CA PHE A 61 -7.69 -0.68 -20.94
C PHE A 61 -6.21 -0.32 -21.01
N VAL A 62 -5.32 -1.30 -20.85
CA VAL A 62 -3.86 -1.13 -20.77
C VAL A 62 -3.18 -1.86 -21.92
N ARG A 63 -2.30 -1.17 -22.62
CA ARG A 63 -1.46 -1.73 -23.69
C ARG A 63 -0.04 -1.94 -23.20
N GLU A 64 0.69 -2.81 -23.89
CA GLU A 64 2.12 -2.98 -23.66
C GLU A 64 2.86 -1.64 -23.87
N GLY A 65 3.74 -1.29 -22.93
CA GLY A 65 4.45 -0.01 -22.92
C GLY A 65 3.73 1.13 -22.19
N ASP A 66 2.48 0.95 -21.74
CA ASP A 66 1.74 2.02 -21.07
C ASP A 66 2.30 2.37 -19.69
N LEU A 67 2.10 3.63 -19.30
CA LEU A 67 2.20 4.09 -17.92
C LEU A 67 0.86 3.84 -17.21
N VAL A 68 0.89 3.10 -16.10
CA VAL A 68 -0.26 2.84 -15.24
C VAL A 68 0.00 3.31 -13.82
N ILE A 69 -1.05 3.76 -13.14
CA ILE A 69 -0.96 4.32 -11.78
C ILE A 69 -1.98 3.61 -10.89
N ASP A 70 -1.52 3.11 -9.74
CA ASP A 70 -2.34 2.44 -8.72
C ASP A 70 -2.23 3.20 -7.39
N ILE A 71 -3.36 3.76 -6.91
CA ILE A 71 -3.42 4.61 -5.71
C ILE A 71 -4.13 3.85 -4.59
N GLY A 72 -3.41 3.57 -3.50
CA GLY A 72 -3.87 2.65 -2.46
C GLY A 72 -3.62 1.20 -2.85
N ALA A 73 -2.41 0.94 -3.36
CA ALA A 73 -2.00 -0.33 -3.96
C ALA A 73 -2.03 -1.54 -3.00
N HIS A 74 -2.09 -1.31 -1.68
CA HIS A 74 -2.14 -2.35 -0.66
C HIS A 74 -0.99 -3.36 -0.83
N THR A 75 -1.29 -4.66 -0.96
CA THR A 75 -0.29 -5.72 -1.22
C THR A 75 0.11 -5.81 -2.69
N GLY A 76 -0.59 -5.12 -3.60
CA GLY A 76 -0.34 -5.15 -5.04
C GLY A 76 -1.21 -6.13 -5.83
N ASP A 77 -2.37 -6.52 -5.30
CA ASP A 77 -3.28 -7.46 -5.97
C ASP A 77 -3.90 -6.90 -7.25
N THR A 78 -4.01 -5.57 -7.34
CA THR A 78 -4.35 -4.86 -8.58
C THR A 78 -3.10 -4.40 -9.35
N THR A 79 -2.07 -3.94 -8.63
CA THR A 79 -0.79 -3.49 -9.19
C THR A 79 -0.14 -4.54 -10.09
N VAL A 80 -0.02 -5.79 -9.63
CA VAL A 80 0.68 -6.85 -10.37
C VAL A 80 -0.03 -7.15 -11.70
N PRO A 81 -1.36 -7.39 -11.75
CA PRO A 81 -2.08 -7.50 -13.02
C PRO A 81 -1.94 -6.30 -13.96
N MET A 82 -1.99 -5.07 -13.43
CA MET A 82 -1.77 -3.86 -14.23
C MET A 82 -0.38 -3.82 -14.85
N ALA A 83 0.64 -4.16 -14.07
CA ALA A 83 2.01 -4.18 -14.56
C ALA A 83 2.27 -5.32 -15.55
N LEU A 84 1.66 -6.50 -15.36
CA LEU A 84 1.71 -7.60 -16.33
C LEU A 84 1.02 -7.24 -17.65
N ALA A 85 -0.07 -6.45 -17.60
CA ALA A 85 -0.74 -5.96 -18.80
C ALA A 85 0.11 -4.92 -19.55
N ALA A 86 0.74 -4.00 -18.82
CA ALA A 86 1.65 -3.00 -19.37
C ALA A 86 2.99 -3.61 -19.86
N GLY A 87 3.36 -4.79 -19.35
CA GLY A 87 4.60 -5.47 -19.68
C GLY A 87 5.85 -4.80 -19.09
N ALA A 88 7.02 -5.43 -19.29
CA ALA A 88 8.31 -4.94 -18.79
C ALA A 88 8.76 -3.63 -19.46
N SER A 89 8.24 -3.33 -20.66
CA SER A 89 8.48 -2.08 -21.38
C SER A 89 7.61 -0.91 -20.87
N GLY A 90 6.52 -1.21 -20.15
CA GLY A 90 5.67 -0.21 -19.50
C GLY A 90 6.24 0.28 -18.17
N LEU A 91 5.42 1.03 -17.43
CA LEU A 91 5.74 1.47 -16.08
C LEU A 91 4.48 1.49 -15.21
N CYS A 92 4.53 0.83 -14.06
CA CYS A 92 3.49 0.91 -13.04
C CYS A 92 3.98 1.71 -11.84
N LEU A 93 3.34 2.83 -11.53
CA LEU A 93 3.55 3.59 -10.31
C LEU A 93 2.52 3.15 -9.26
N ALA A 94 2.97 2.54 -8.17
CA ALA A 94 2.09 1.98 -7.15
C ALA A 94 2.28 2.71 -5.82
N PHE A 95 1.22 3.31 -5.29
CA PHE A 95 1.26 4.14 -4.09
C PHE A 95 0.54 3.47 -2.94
N GLU A 96 1.25 3.20 -1.86
CA GLU A 96 0.67 2.61 -0.66
C GLU A 96 1.21 3.32 0.59
N PRO A 97 0.38 4.13 1.29
CA PRO A 97 0.83 4.89 2.45
C PRO A 97 1.15 4.06 3.69
N ASN A 98 0.57 2.87 3.84
CA ASN A 98 0.76 2.04 5.02
C ASN A 98 2.15 1.35 4.99
N PRO A 99 3.10 1.73 5.86
CA PRO A 99 4.44 1.14 5.85
C PRO A 99 4.45 -0.36 6.15
N PHE A 100 3.42 -0.91 6.82
CA PHE A 100 3.34 -2.33 7.14
C PHE A 100 3.09 -3.17 5.89
N VAL A 101 2.09 -2.79 5.08
CA VAL A 101 1.75 -3.50 3.85
C VAL A 101 2.64 -3.11 2.67
N PHE A 102 3.23 -1.90 2.69
CA PHE A 102 4.18 -1.42 1.68
C PHE A 102 5.39 -2.35 1.51
N LYS A 103 5.84 -3.02 2.60
CA LYS A 103 6.90 -4.03 2.54
C LYS A 103 6.54 -5.19 1.60
N ILE A 104 5.27 -5.56 1.56
CA ILE A 104 4.76 -6.63 0.70
C ILE A 104 4.61 -6.13 -0.74
N LEU A 105 4.10 -4.92 -0.94
CA LEU A 105 4.07 -4.28 -2.25
C LEU A 105 5.47 -4.18 -2.86
N SER A 106 6.46 -3.81 -2.06
CA SER A 106 7.86 -3.71 -2.47
C SER A 106 8.44 -5.08 -2.87
N ALA A 107 8.08 -6.14 -2.16
CA ALA A 107 8.44 -7.50 -2.57
C ALA A 107 7.77 -7.85 -3.90
N ASN A 108 6.45 -7.65 -4.03
CA ASN A 108 5.71 -7.91 -5.27
C ASN A 108 6.23 -7.13 -6.48
N ALA A 109 6.73 -5.91 -6.28
CA ALA A 109 7.34 -5.10 -7.32
C ALA A 109 8.61 -5.74 -7.93
N GLY A 110 9.33 -6.56 -7.15
CA GLY A 110 10.61 -7.17 -7.56
C GLY A 110 10.52 -8.64 -8.00
N LEU A 111 9.36 -9.30 -7.87
CA LEU A 111 9.25 -10.75 -8.11
C LEU A 111 9.17 -11.16 -9.60
N ASN A 112 8.79 -10.25 -10.51
CA ASN A 112 8.58 -10.59 -11.93
C ASN A 112 9.33 -9.63 -12.89
N PRO A 113 10.65 -9.38 -12.68
CA PRO A 113 11.38 -8.30 -13.34
C PRO A 113 11.44 -8.40 -14.88
N GLU A 114 11.29 -9.60 -15.43
CA GLU A 114 11.25 -9.86 -16.87
C GLU A 114 9.86 -9.62 -17.50
N LYS A 115 8.82 -9.46 -16.67
CA LYS A 115 7.42 -9.28 -17.11
C LYS A 115 6.83 -7.93 -16.72
N THR A 116 7.37 -7.28 -15.69
CA THR A 116 6.81 -6.06 -15.10
C THR A 116 7.89 -5.01 -14.82
N ASN A 117 7.46 -3.76 -14.71
CA ASN A 117 8.27 -2.65 -14.22
C ASN A 117 7.44 -1.85 -13.22
N ILE A 118 7.55 -2.19 -11.94
CA ILE A 118 6.76 -1.58 -10.85
C ILE A 118 7.68 -0.68 -10.02
N ARG A 119 7.25 0.56 -9.80
CA ARG A 119 7.89 1.51 -8.88
C ARG A 119 6.94 1.77 -7.69
N PRO A 120 7.18 1.12 -6.55
CA PRO A 120 6.36 1.31 -5.37
C PRO A 120 6.78 2.57 -4.61
N HIS A 121 5.81 3.31 -4.08
CA HIS A 121 5.99 4.54 -3.32
C HIS A 121 5.23 4.49 -1.99
N ASN A 122 5.94 4.70 -0.86
CA ASN A 122 5.35 4.64 0.48
C ASN A 122 4.81 5.99 0.96
N PHE A 123 3.82 6.53 0.24
CA PHE A 123 3.11 7.72 0.66
C PHE A 123 1.70 7.77 0.06
N ALA A 124 0.82 8.55 0.68
CA ALA A 124 -0.49 8.88 0.14
C ALA A 124 -0.34 9.95 -0.95
N ALA A 125 -0.95 9.75 -2.12
CA ALA A 125 -1.05 10.81 -3.12
C ALA A 125 -2.02 11.88 -2.64
N THR A 126 -1.52 13.08 -2.33
CA THR A 126 -2.29 14.16 -1.70
C THR A 126 -2.08 15.48 -2.41
N GLU A 127 -3.04 16.41 -2.30
CA GLU A 127 -2.90 17.74 -2.92
C GLU A 127 -1.70 18.54 -2.38
N LYS A 128 -1.33 18.32 -1.11
CA LYS A 128 -0.20 18.95 -0.44
C LYS A 128 0.59 17.92 0.36
N PRO A 129 1.93 18.05 0.44
CA PRO A 129 2.73 17.23 1.33
C PRO A 129 2.32 17.43 2.80
N GLY A 130 2.41 16.38 3.60
CA GLY A 130 2.11 16.44 5.03
C GLY A 130 1.93 15.07 5.66
N GLU A 131 1.54 15.07 6.94
CA GLU A 131 1.16 13.85 7.65
C GLU A 131 -0.36 13.72 7.70
N PHE A 132 -0.85 12.49 7.50
CA PHE A 132 -2.28 12.18 7.48
C PHE A 132 -2.55 11.01 8.42
N VAL A 133 -3.67 11.06 9.14
CA VAL A 133 -4.09 9.96 10.00
C VAL A 133 -5.08 9.08 9.24
N PHE A 134 -4.63 7.87 8.93
CA PHE A 134 -5.46 6.82 8.36
C PHE A 134 -6.05 5.97 9.47
N HIS A 135 -7.18 5.30 9.20
CA HIS A 135 -7.83 4.43 10.17
C HIS A 135 -8.01 3.03 9.60
N TYR A 136 -7.62 2.03 10.40
CA TYR A 136 -7.67 0.62 10.03
C TYR A 136 -8.68 -0.15 10.86
N THR A 137 -9.10 -1.29 10.31
CA THR A 137 -10.07 -2.21 10.91
C THR A 137 -9.50 -3.02 12.07
N ASP A 138 -8.18 -3.12 12.17
CA ASP A 138 -7.48 -3.94 13.15
C ASP A 138 -6.14 -3.33 13.56
N GLY A 139 -5.58 -3.82 14.68
CA GLY A 139 -4.37 -3.26 15.29
C GLY A 139 -3.06 -3.55 14.58
N ASN A 140 -3.10 -4.35 13.52
CA ASN A 140 -1.95 -4.69 12.69
C ASN A 140 -2.09 -4.10 11.27
N TYR A 141 -3.08 -3.22 11.08
CA TYR A 141 -3.20 -2.34 9.91
C TYR A 141 -3.36 -3.10 8.59
N CYS A 142 -4.26 -4.07 8.51
CA CYS A 142 -4.53 -4.76 7.25
C CYS A 142 -5.30 -3.87 6.28
N ASN A 143 -6.56 -3.58 6.59
CA ASN A 143 -7.45 -2.81 5.73
C ASN A 143 -7.85 -1.50 6.39
N GLY A 144 -7.75 -0.41 5.66
CA GLY A 144 -7.99 0.93 6.18
C GLY A 144 -7.93 2.01 5.11
N GLY A 145 -8.04 3.26 5.53
CA GLY A 145 -7.98 4.38 4.61
C GLY A 145 -8.16 5.74 5.26
N PHE A 146 -8.08 6.77 4.43
CA PHE A 146 -8.32 8.15 4.84
C PHE A 146 -9.81 8.44 5.01
N LYS A 147 -10.18 9.14 6.10
CA LYS A 147 -11.58 9.47 6.39
C LYS A 147 -11.94 10.85 5.87
N SER A 148 -12.30 10.95 4.59
CA SER A 148 -13.02 12.14 4.11
C SER A 148 -14.55 11.97 4.12
N GLN A 149 -15.10 10.75 3.96
CA GLN A 149 -16.56 10.58 3.74
C GLN A 149 -17.25 9.34 4.36
N GLN A 150 -16.54 8.42 5.03
CA GLN A 150 -17.19 7.21 5.57
C GLN A 150 -17.81 7.40 6.97
N LYS A 151 -19.11 7.16 7.12
CA LYS A 151 -19.81 7.07 8.43
C LYS A 151 -19.55 5.69 9.06
N TRP A 152 -18.70 5.61 10.07
CA TRP A 152 -18.43 4.36 10.79
C TRP A 152 -19.23 4.31 12.11
N PRO A 153 -19.77 3.13 12.50
CA PRO A 153 -20.44 2.97 13.79
C PRO A 153 -19.51 3.35 14.96
N LEU A 154 -20.08 3.96 16.01
CA LEU A 154 -19.34 4.49 17.17
C LEU A 154 -18.54 3.40 17.93
N PHE A 155 -18.96 2.14 17.84
CA PHE A 155 -18.47 1.05 18.68
C PHE A 155 -17.26 0.28 18.10
N ARG A 156 -16.84 0.57 16.86
CA ARG A 156 -15.68 -0.10 16.27
C ARG A 156 -14.40 0.51 16.83
N ARG A 157 -13.53 -0.32 17.42
CA ARG A 157 -12.16 0.07 17.77
C ARG A 157 -11.47 0.55 16.50
N ARG A 158 -10.83 1.72 16.58
CA ARG A 158 -10.12 2.34 15.47
C ARG A 158 -8.65 2.24 15.77
N HIS A 159 -7.89 1.85 14.75
CA HIS A 159 -6.45 1.77 14.83
C HIS A 159 -5.89 2.88 13.96
N PRO A 160 -5.60 4.07 14.55
CA PRO A 160 -5.05 5.19 13.80
C PRO A 160 -3.59 4.89 13.42
N LEU A 161 -3.21 5.28 12.21
CA LEU A 161 -1.85 5.19 11.71
C LEU A 161 -1.51 6.51 11.00
N THR A 162 -0.44 7.17 11.44
CA THR A 162 0.09 8.36 10.76
C THR A 162 0.89 7.91 9.55
N VAL A 163 0.59 8.48 8.39
CA VAL A 163 1.26 8.20 7.12
C VAL A 163 1.74 9.49 6.46
N ALA A 164 2.81 9.41 5.68
CA ALA A 164 3.27 10.51 4.85
C ALA A 164 2.35 10.69 3.63
N GLY A 165 2.09 11.94 3.24
CA GLY A 165 1.45 12.30 1.99
C GLY A 165 2.35 13.20 1.15
N ALA A 166 2.27 13.05 -0.17
CA ALA A 166 3.03 13.85 -1.13
C ALA A 166 2.21 14.14 -2.41
N GLN A 167 2.50 15.30 -3.02
CA GLN A 167 1.85 15.76 -4.26
C GLN A 167 2.52 15.25 -5.53
N SER A 168 3.80 14.86 -5.44
CA SER A 168 4.57 14.39 -6.58
C SER A 168 5.61 13.37 -6.12
N LEU A 169 6.19 12.66 -7.09
CA LEU A 169 7.32 11.74 -6.86
C LEU A 169 8.60 12.43 -6.37
N ARG A 170 8.64 13.76 -6.28
CA ARG A 170 9.82 14.48 -5.80
C ARG A 170 9.98 14.29 -4.29
N PRO A 171 11.17 13.93 -3.79
CA PRO A 171 11.45 13.93 -2.36
C PRO A 171 11.16 15.29 -1.74
N ALA A 172 10.79 15.31 -0.46
CA ALA A 172 10.64 16.55 0.32
C ALA A 172 11.97 17.33 0.49
N GLU A 173 13.08 16.79 -0.01
CA GLU A 173 14.45 17.22 0.24
C GLU A 173 15.01 18.17 -0.84
N ASP A 174 14.34 18.32 -2.00
CA ASP A 174 14.75 19.25 -3.07
C ASP A 174 14.33 20.71 -2.82
N ARG A 175 14.27 21.13 -1.55
CA ARG A 175 14.30 22.56 -1.21
C ARG A 175 15.73 23.08 -1.34
N VAL A 176 16.27 23.03 -2.56
CA VAL A 176 17.48 23.78 -2.92
C VAL A 176 17.17 25.25 -2.58
N PRO A 177 17.91 25.89 -1.67
CA PRO A 177 17.76 27.32 -1.48
C PRO A 177 18.05 27.96 -2.82
N ARG A 178 17.10 28.74 -3.36
CA ARG A 178 17.42 29.64 -4.45
C ARG A 178 18.48 30.59 -3.90
N VAL A 179 19.72 30.38 -4.34
CA VAL A 179 20.79 31.34 -4.11
C VAL A 179 20.34 32.65 -4.77
N ALA A 180 20.27 33.69 -3.95
CA ALA A 180 20.00 35.06 -4.37
C ALA A 180 21.15 35.59 -5.24
#